data_AF-A0A941WIX7-F1
#
_entry.id   AF-A0A941WIX7-F1
#
_cell.length_a   1.000
_cell.length_b   1.000
_cell.length_c   1.000
_cell.angle_alpha   90.00
_cell.angle_beta   90.00
_cell.angle_gamma   90.00
#
_symmetry.space_group_name_H-M   'P 1'
#
loop_
_entity.id
_entity.type
_entity.pdbx_description
1 polymer ?
#
loop_
_entity_poly.entity_id
_entity_poly.type
_entity_poly.pdbx_seq_one_letter_code
_entity_poly.pdbx_strand_id
1 'polypeptide(L)'
;MKRKTLLQYFAVHNNSVKDFFRIMRISLLLLFVCVCQLMATDMDAQNTIVKIKQNNISIKQLIKEIELQTDYLVVFRNQDVDVDKLIFF
;
A
#
# COMPACT_ATOMS: atom_id res chain seq x y z
N MET A 1 4.99 2.75 -64.45
CA MET A 1 4.96 3.66 -63.28
C MET A 1 4.11 3.15 -62.10
N LYS A 2 2.99 2.43 -62.32
CA LYS A 2 2.04 1.95 -61.28
C LYS A 2 2.56 0.93 -60.25
N ARG A 3 3.68 0.25 -60.50
CA ARG A 3 4.20 -0.80 -59.59
C ARG A 3 4.96 -0.23 -58.39
N LYS A 4 5.62 0.93 -58.56
CA LYS A 4 6.35 1.62 -57.48
C LYS A 4 5.40 2.26 -56.46
N THR A 5 4.25 2.75 -56.91
CA THR A 5 3.22 3.34 -56.03
C THR A 5 2.57 2.28 -55.13
N LEU A 6 2.37 1.05 -55.64
CA LEU A 6 1.87 -0.07 -54.84
C LEU A 6 2.85 -0.52 -53.75
N LEU A 7 4.16 -0.53 -54.06
CA LEU A 7 5.19 -0.87 -53.07
C LEU A 7 5.30 0.19 -51.96
N GLN A 8 5.15 1.47 -52.31
CA GLN A 8 5.10 2.56 -51.34
C GLN A 8 3.88 2.43 -50.41
N TYR A 9 2.70 2.14 -50.97
CA TYR A 9 1.49 1.88 -50.18
C TYR A 9 1.67 0.70 -49.21
N PHE A 10 2.25 -0.41 -49.69
CA PHE A 10 2.51 -1.58 -48.85
C PHE A 10 3.53 -1.29 -47.74
N ALA A 11 4.59 -0.55 -48.04
CA ALA A 11 5.60 -0.14 -47.06
C ALA A 11 5.00 0.75 -45.96
N VAL A 12 4.16 1.73 -46.33
CA VAL A 12 3.45 2.60 -45.38
C VAL A 12 2.48 1.78 -44.53
N HIS A 13 1.69 0.88 -45.15
CA HIS A 13 0.75 0.02 -44.43
C HIS A 13 1.46 -0.89 -43.41
N ASN A 14 2.58 -1.50 -43.80
CA ASN A 14 3.39 -2.33 -42.90
C ASN A 14 3.97 -1.53 -41.72
N ASN A 15 4.38 -0.29 -41.96
CA ASN A 15 4.86 0.60 -40.90
C ASN A 15 3.73 0.97 -39.92
N SER A 16 2.53 1.28 -40.43
CA SER A 16 1.35 1.54 -39.59
C SER A 16 0.95 0.33 -38.74
N VAL A 17 1.03 -0.89 -39.29
CA VAL A 17 0.79 -2.13 -38.53
C VAL A 17 1.83 -2.29 -37.43
N LYS A 18 3.11 -2.03 -37.72
CA LYS A 18 4.18 -2.08 -36.71
C LYS A 18 3.97 -1.08 -35.58
N ASP A 19 3.55 0.14 -35.89
CA ASP A 19 3.23 1.16 -34.88
C ASP A 19 1.99 0.76 -34.07
N PHE A 20 0.96 0.19 -34.70
CA PHE A 20 -0.19 -0.36 -34.00
C PHE A 20 0.19 -1.45 -33.00
N PHE A 21 1.06 -2.40 -33.38
CA PHE A 21 1.60 -3.41 -32.47
C PHE A 21 2.42 -2.79 -31.32
N ARG A 22 3.16 -1.72 -31.59
CA ARG A 22 3.94 -0.99 -30.57
C ARG A 22 3.01 -0.35 -29.55
N ILE A 23 1.95 0.32 -30.01
CA ILE A 23 0.92 0.93 -29.16
C ILE A 23 0.23 -0.15 -28.34
N MET A 24 -0.20 -1.26 -28.96
CA MET A 24 -0.85 -2.38 -28.28
C MET A 24 -0.02 -2.96 -27.13
N ARG A 25 1.31 -3.12 -27.32
CA ARG A 25 2.22 -3.57 -26.26
C ARG A 25 2.32 -2.59 -25.10
N ILE A 26 2.43 -1.28 -25.39
CA ILE A 26 2.52 -0.25 -24.37
C ILE A 26 1.20 -0.16 -23.58
N SER A 27 0.06 -0.18 -24.28
CA SER A 27 -1.27 -0.17 -23.66
C SER A 27 -1.49 -1.36 -22.73
N LEU A 28 -0.99 -2.55 -23.09
CA LEU A 28 -1.06 -3.75 -22.23
C LEU A 28 -0.29 -3.55 -20.92
N LEU A 29 0.94 -3.00 -21.00
CA LEU A 29 1.76 -2.73 -19.81
C LEU A 29 1.12 -1.66 -18.92
N LEU A 30 0.58 -0.59 -19.51
CA LEU A 30 -0.12 0.47 -18.78
C LEU A 30 -1.40 -0.05 -18.12
N LEU A 31 -2.15 -0.92 -18.80
CA LEU A 31 -3.33 -1.58 -18.24
C LEU A 31 -2.95 -2.43 -17.02
N PHE A 32 -1.85 -3.18 -17.10
CA PHE A 32 -1.36 -3.99 -15.98
C PHE A 32 -1.02 -3.13 -14.77
N VAL A 33 -0.29 -2.03 -14.96
CA VAL A 33 0.01 -1.08 -13.88
C VAL A 33 -1.27 -0.50 -13.26
N CYS A 34 -2.26 -0.14 -14.09
CA CYS A 34 -3.55 0.37 -13.62
C CYS A 34 -4.32 -0.67 -12.78
N VAL A 35 -4.33 -1.93 -13.21
CA VAL A 35 -4.94 -3.03 -12.45
C VAL A 35 -4.20 -3.27 -11.13
N CYS A 36 -2.88 -3.21 -11.11
CA CYS A 36 -2.09 -3.31 -9.88
C CYS A 36 -2.36 -2.14 -8.92
N GLN A 37 -2.63 -0.93 -9.43
CA GLN A 37 -3.01 0.23 -8.61
C GLN A 37 -4.42 0.10 -8.05
N LEU A 38 -5.34 -0.49 -8.81
CA LEU A 38 -6.69 -0.82 -8.34
C LEU A 38 -6.68 -1.97 -7.32
N MET A 39 -5.70 -2.86 -7.41
CA MET A 39 -5.33 -3.81 -6.35
C MET A 39 -4.59 -3.08 -5.23
N ALA A 40 -5.21 -2.03 -4.70
CA ALA A 40 -4.89 -1.54 -3.37
C ALA A 40 -5.35 -2.62 -2.39
N THR A 41 -4.46 -3.55 -2.05
CA THR A 41 -4.56 -4.22 -0.76
C THR A 41 -4.52 -3.11 0.28
N ASP A 42 -5.45 -3.14 1.24
CA ASP A 42 -5.35 -2.34 2.45
C ASP A 42 -3.97 -2.64 3.06
N MET A 43 -2.98 -1.79 2.76
CA MET A 43 -1.78 -1.74 3.56
C MET A 43 -2.26 -1.09 4.84
N ASP A 44 -2.71 -1.92 5.78
CA ASP A 44 -2.94 -1.56 7.18
C ASP A 44 -1.62 -0.97 7.68
N ALA A 45 -1.44 0.33 7.46
CA ALA A 45 -0.29 1.09 7.89
C ALA A 45 -0.41 1.32 9.41
N GLN A 46 -0.26 0.20 10.12
CA GLN A 46 0.03 0.10 11.54
C GLN A 46 -1.13 0.44 12.48
N ASN A 47 -2.32 -0.14 12.28
CA ASN A 47 -3.25 -0.26 13.41
C ASN A 47 -2.81 -1.42 14.32
N THR A 48 -1.91 -1.15 15.27
CA THR A 48 -1.53 -2.16 16.27
C THR A 48 -2.62 -2.26 17.34
N ILE A 49 -3.47 -3.26 17.20
CA ILE A 49 -4.51 -3.56 18.18
C ILE A 49 -3.83 -4.18 19.42
N VAL A 50 -3.67 -3.39 20.48
CA VAL A 50 -3.20 -3.87 21.78
C VAL A 50 -4.33 -4.67 22.43
N LYS A 51 -4.11 -5.95 22.68
CA LYS A 51 -5.11 -6.83 23.32
C LYS A 51 -4.91 -6.81 24.83
N ILE A 52 -5.92 -6.33 25.55
CA ILE A 52 -5.96 -6.36 27.02
C ILE A 52 -6.77 -7.59 27.45
N LYS A 53 -6.16 -8.48 28.24
CA LYS A 53 -6.78 -9.74 28.66
C LYS A 53 -7.64 -9.62 29.93
N GLN A 54 -7.57 -8.49 30.64
CA GLN A 54 -8.15 -8.30 31.98
C GLN A 54 -9.11 -7.11 31.97
N ASN A 55 -10.25 -7.23 32.65
CA ASN A 55 -11.26 -6.17 32.75
C ASN A 55 -10.80 -5.01 33.66
N ASN A 56 -9.77 -5.25 34.48
CA ASN A 56 -9.13 -4.26 35.33
C ASN A 56 -7.61 -4.39 35.23
N ILE A 57 -6.93 -3.27 34.99
CA ILE A 57 -5.47 -3.21 34.96
C ILE A 57 -5.01 -1.92 35.62
N SER A 58 -3.81 -1.94 36.23
CA SER A 58 -3.18 -0.69 36.64
C SER A 58 -2.57 0.03 35.44
N ILE A 59 -2.39 1.35 35.53
CA ILE A 59 -1.71 2.14 34.51
C ILE A 59 -0.30 1.60 34.22
N LYS A 60 0.40 1.12 35.26
CA LYS A 60 1.69 0.42 35.11
C LYS A 60 1.63 -0.77 34.16
N GLN A 61 0.62 -1.62 34.34
CA GLN A 61 0.45 -2.83 33.56
C GLN A 61 0.01 -2.50 32.14
N LEU A 62 -0.87 -1.49 31.97
CA LEU A 62 -1.26 -0.98 30.67
C LEU A 62 -0.05 -0.51 29.86
N ILE A 63 0.80 0.34 30.45
CA ILE A 63 2.00 0.87 29.79
C ILE A 63 2.93 -0.28 29.40
N LYS A 64 3.16 -1.24 30.30
CA LYS A 64 3.99 -2.41 30.02
C LYS A 64 3.45 -3.26 28.87
N GLU A 65 2.13 -3.45 28.79
CA GLU A 65 1.50 -4.20 27.69
C GLU A 65 1.62 -3.43 26.36
N ILE A 66 1.55 -2.10 26.37
CA ILE A 66 1.80 -1.27 25.19
C ILE A 66 3.25 -1.41 24.73
N GLU A 67 4.22 -1.25 25.62
CA GLU A 67 5.66 -1.35 25.30
C GLU A 67 6.09 -2.77 24.86
N LEU A 68 5.34 -3.80 25.28
CA LEU A 68 5.64 -5.18 24.90
C LEU A 68 4.98 -5.59 23.58
N GLN A 69 3.77 -5.09 23.30
CA GLN A 69 3.03 -5.40 22.07
C GLN A 69 3.35 -4.41 20.93
N THR A 70 4.01 -3.29 21.23
CA THR A 70 4.36 -2.23 20.27
C THR A 70 5.83 -1.84 20.43
N ASP A 71 6.44 -1.27 19.40
CA ASP A 71 7.80 -0.71 19.46
C ASP A 71 7.80 0.74 20.01
N TYR A 72 6.81 1.08 20.85
CA TYR A 72 6.69 2.41 21.47
C TYR A 72 7.19 2.38 22.92
N LEU A 73 7.83 3.46 23.35
CA LEU A 73 8.27 3.69 24.73
C LEU A 73 7.45 4.83 25.34
N VAL A 74 6.87 4.63 26.52
CA VAL A 74 5.99 5.62 27.16
C VAL A 74 6.78 6.39 28.23
N VAL A 75 6.96 7.69 28.03
CA VAL A 75 7.69 8.57 28.96
C VAL A 75 6.74 9.59 29.60
N PHE A 76 6.73 9.63 30.93
CA PHE A 76 5.91 10.55 31.71
C PHE A 76 6.68 11.04 32.94
N ARG A 77 6.24 12.16 33.52
CA ARG A 77 6.78 12.65 34.80
C ARG A 77 6.06 11.97 35.95
N ASN A 78 6.80 11.51 36.95
CA ASN A 78 6.26 10.80 38.13
C ASN A 78 5.20 11.59 38.92
N GLN A 79 5.23 12.93 38.85
CA GLN A 79 4.29 13.80 39.55
C GLN A 79 2.94 13.96 38.82
N ASP A 80 2.88 13.64 37.53
CA ASP A 80 1.69 13.89 36.69
C ASP A 80 0.81 12.64 36.51
N VAL A 81 1.32 11.45 36.86
CA VAL A 81 0.67 10.17 36.60
C VAL A 81 0.70 9.29 37.84
N ASP A 82 -0.48 8.91 38.33
CA ASP A 82 -0.64 7.86 39.34
C ASP A 82 -0.58 6.48 38.66
N VAL A 83 0.57 5.83 38.78
CA VAL A 83 0.89 4.57 38.09
C VAL A 83 0.12 3.36 38.69
N ASP A 84 -0.34 3.48 39.93
CA ASP A 84 -1.04 2.41 40.66
C ASP A 84 -2.56 2.51 40.52
N LYS A 85 -3.07 3.58 39.90
CA LYS A 85 -4.49 3.73 39.60
C LYS A 85 -5.00 2.59 38.73
N LEU A 86 -6.10 1.99 39.16
CA LEU A 86 -6.82 0.95 38.42
C LEU A 86 -7.76 1.58 37.39
N ILE A 87 -7.73 1.03 36.18
CA ILE A 87 -8.65 1.35 35.09
C ILE A 87 -9.55 0.14 34.86
N PHE A 88 -10.83 0.40 34.62
CA PHE A 88 -11.85 -0.60 34.29
C PHE A 88 -12.34 -0.34 32.86
N PHE A 89 -12.48 -1.40 32.06
CA PHE A 89 -12.97 -1.36 30.67
C PHE A 89 -14.36 -1.94 30.53
#